data_AF-A0A0Q9KMN5-F1
#
_entry.id   AF-A0A0Q9KMN5-F1
#
_cell.length_a   1.000
_cell.length_b   1.000
_cell.length_c   1.000
_cell.angle_alpha   90.00
_cell.angle_beta   90.00
_cell.angle_gamma   90.00
#
_symmetry.space_group_name_H-M   'P 1'
#
loop_
_entity.id
_entity.type
_entity.pdbx_description
1 polymer ?
#
loop_
_entity_poly.entity_id
_entity_poly.type
_entity_poly.pdbx_seq_one_letter_code
_entity_poly.pdbx_strand_id
1 'polypeptide(L)'
;MSKYVGSWWIKDGIDGRRLEAEGFASTLGGLAEFDWTHNHGDSGVKESDFVTTAGTTQRSDSVDAMQMSSHGNTQEFLVWDGRVNASEAIDFGKNDLEFFATHACDLLEHSASNSVGRWIPAFQRLHYMLGFHNHSYSGGGQSSRGTWFAMYAAWLYYWGGSWLFRVDIPVREAWAEANEIVEGSNVTWAYLRAEAPGAPTYNERLRADETTDPVSNRSFWTARGTC
;
A
#
# COMPACT_ATOMS: atom_id res chain seq x y z
N MET A 1 -18.16 2.20 -11.03
CA MET A 1 -16.94 2.79 -11.62
C MET A 1 -15.82 1.83 -11.27
N SER A 2 -14.81 1.64 -12.12
CA SER A 2 -13.67 0.77 -11.77
C SER A 2 -12.70 1.55 -10.91
N LYS A 3 -12.14 0.93 -9.86
CA LYS A 3 -11.10 1.54 -9.02
C LYS A 3 -9.76 1.54 -9.74
N TYR A 4 -9.06 2.66 -9.75
CA TYR A 4 -7.73 2.79 -10.32
C TYR A 4 -6.68 2.15 -9.41
N VAL A 5 -5.80 1.35 -10.01
CA VAL A 5 -4.75 0.63 -9.28
C VAL A 5 -3.37 1.04 -9.78
N GLY A 6 -2.48 1.35 -8.83
CA GLY A 6 -1.08 1.69 -9.09
C GLY A 6 -0.11 0.52 -8.83
N SER A 7 0.79 0.25 -9.79
CA SER A 7 2.03 -0.54 -9.59
C SER A 7 3.26 0.36 -9.73
N TRP A 8 3.99 0.54 -8.64
CA TRP A 8 5.09 1.50 -8.57
C TRP A 8 6.39 0.88 -8.07
N TRP A 9 7.54 1.20 -8.66
CA TRP A 9 8.85 0.75 -8.17
C TRP A 9 10.00 1.70 -8.48
N ILE A 10 11.07 1.60 -7.69
CA ILE A 10 12.33 2.34 -7.94
C ILE A 10 13.30 1.59 -8.84
N LYS A 11 14.21 2.32 -9.48
CA LYS A 11 15.35 1.74 -10.18
C LYS A 11 16.54 1.56 -9.24
N ASP A 12 16.84 0.33 -8.93
CA ASP A 12 18.05 -0.07 -8.19
C ASP A 12 18.75 -1.30 -8.78
N GLY A 13 18.36 -1.68 -10.00
CA GLY A 13 18.94 -2.83 -10.70
C GLY A 13 18.34 -4.18 -10.30
N ILE A 14 17.33 -4.21 -9.42
CA ILE A 14 16.63 -5.43 -9.02
C ILE A 14 15.25 -5.44 -9.70
N ASP A 15 15.11 -6.27 -10.74
CA ASP A 15 13.86 -6.39 -11.53
C ASP A 15 12.66 -6.82 -10.68
N GLY A 16 12.94 -7.47 -9.57
CA GLY A 16 11.90 -8.03 -8.79
C GLY A 16 10.99 -7.04 -8.06
N ARG A 17 11.41 -5.79 -7.86
CA ARG A 17 10.52 -4.75 -7.35
C ARG A 17 9.37 -4.49 -8.31
N ARG A 18 9.70 -4.44 -9.60
CA ARG A 18 8.71 -4.39 -10.68
C ARG A 18 7.79 -5.60 -10.60
N LEU A 19 8.34 -6.81 -10.51
CA LEU A 19 7.54 -8.04 -10.46
C LEU A 19 6.55 -8.06 -9.29
N GLU A 20 6.94 -7.56 -8.11
CA GLU A 20 6.03 -7.49 -6.97
C GLU A 20 4.93 -6.45 -7.17
N ALA A 21 5.30 -5.22 -7.57
CA ALA A 21 4.35 -4.14 -7.79
C ALA A 21 3.37 -4.47 -8.93
N GLU A 22 3.88 -4.97 -10.06
CA GLU A 22 3.06 -5.41 -11.19
C GLU A 22 2.23 -6.64 -10.80
N GLY A 23 2.76 -7.57 -9.99
CA GLY A 23 2.01 -8.73 -9.51
C GLY A 23 0.73 -8.36 -8.76
N PHE A 24 0.73 -7.25 -8.02
CA PHE A 24 -0.49 -6.70 -7.41
C PHE A 24 -1.45 -6.17 -8.47
N ALA A 25 -1.00 -5.20 -9.26
CA ALA A 25 -1.88 -4.47 -10.17
C ALA A 25 -2.36 -5.33 -11.35
N SER A 26 -1.53 -6.22 -11.89
CA SER A 26 -1.92 -7.15 -12.97
C SER A 26 -2.95 -8.18 -12.51
N THR A 27 -2.89 -8.59 -11.24
CA THR A 27 -3.87 -9.53 -10.67
C THR A 27 -5.23 -8.85 -10.54
N LEU A 28 -5.26 -7.61 -10.04
CA LEU A 28 -6.50 -6.83 -9.95
C LEU A 28 -7.02 -6.40 -11.33
N GLY A 29 -6.16 -5.96 -12.24
CA GLY A 29 -6.53 -5.56 -13.61
C GLY A 29 -7.09 -6.71 -14.47
N GLY A 30 -7.05 -7.95 -13.99
CA GLY A 30 -7.78 -9.07 -14.57
C GLY A 30 -9.28 -9.09 -14.23
N LEU A 31 -9.76 -8.16 -13.41
CA LEU A 31 -11.14 -8.03 -12.94
C LEU A 31 -11.78 -6.76 -13.52
N ALA A 32 -13.08 -6.77 -13.79
CA ALA A 32 -13.77 -5.61 -14.37
C ALA A 32 -13.89 -4.43 -13.39
N GLU A 33 -13.78 -4.72 -12.10
CA GLU A 33 -13.89 -3.79 -10.99
C GLU A 33 -12.67 -2.87 -10.82
N PHE A 34 -11.55 -3.20 -11.46
CA PHE A 34 -10.28 -2.48 -11.29
C PHE A 34 -9.70 -2.08 -12.63
N ASP A 35 -9.16 -0.87 -12.70
CA ASP A 35 -8.44 -0.35 -13.87
C ASP A 35 -6.95 -0.18 -13.54
N TRP A 36 -6.12 -0.97 -14.19
CA TRP A 36 -4.67 -0.86 -14.09
C TRP A 36 -4.11 -0.06 -15.27
N THR A 37 -4.14 1.25 -15.14
CA THR A 37 -3.53 2.20 -16.08
C THR A 37 -2.30 2.92 -15.50
N HIS A 38 -2.10 2.84 -14.18
CA HIS A 38 -1.02 3.51 -13.47
C HIS A 38 0.16 2.55 -13.20
N ASN A 39 0.97 2.34 -14.25
CA ASN A 39 2.19 1.55 -14.16
C ASN A 39 3.42 2.46 -14.23
N HIS A 40 4.09 2.69 -13.10
CA HIS A 40 5.16 3.68 -13.01
C HIS A 40 6.40 3.10 -12.35
N GLY A 41 7.50 3.08 -13.09
CA GLY A 41 8.71 2.45 -12.64
C GLY A 41 9.95 3.30 -12.81
N ASP A 42 11.02 2.80 -12.21
CA ASP A 42 12.37 3.26 -12.45
C ASP A 42 12.52 4.78 -12.26
N SER A 43 13.05 5.48 -13.27
CA SER A 43 13.20 6.93 -13.28
C SER A 43 11.89 7.71 -13.38
N GLY A 44 10.78 6.99 -13.56
CA GLY A 44 9.43 7.51 -13.64
C GLY A 44 8.74 7.64 -12.28
N VAL A 45 9.37 7.23 -11.18
CA VAL A 45 8.84 7.43 -9.81
C VAL A 45 9.71 8.45 -9.09
N LYS A 46 9.17 9.63 -8.82
CA LYS A 46 9.90 10.80 -8.30
C LYS A 46 9.29 11.30 -7.00
N GLU A 47 10.06 12.06 -6.25
CA GLU A 47 9.60 12.66 -4.98
C GLU A 47 8.33 13.50 -5.16
N SER A 48 8.27 14.28 -6.25
CA SER A 48 7.13 15.14 -6.59
C SER A 48 5.83 14.38 -6.85
N ASP A 49 5.88 13.06 -7.05
CA ASP A 49 4.68 12.24 -7.18
C ASP A 49 3.95 12.04 -5.86
N PHE A 50 4.66 12.21 -4.73
CA PHE A 50 4.15 12.00 -3.37
C PHE A 50 4.14 13.29 -2.56
N VAL A 51 5.22 14.07 -2.64
CA VAL A 51 5.39 15.30 -1.87
C VAL A 51 4.67 16.48 -2.54
N THR A 52 3.88 17.20 -1.76
CA THR A 52 3.13 18.38 -2.19
C THR A 52 4.09 19.45 -2.70
N THR A 53 4.14 19.59 -4.02
CA THR A 53 4.99 20.54 -4.72
C THR A 53 4.11 21.48 -5.54
N ALA A 54 4.30 22.79 -5.37
CA ALA A 54 3.51 23.79 -6.07
C ALA A 54 3.55 23.58 -7.58
N GLY A 55 2.37 23.57 -8.22
CA GLY A 55 2.26 23.38 -9.67
C GLY A 55 2.53 21.95 -10.17
N THR A 56 2.67 20.97 -9.27
CA THR A 56 2.86 19.56 -9.65
C THR A 56 1.70 18.71 -9.14
N THR A 57 1.21 17.80 -10.00
CA THR A 57 0.23 16.77 -9.60
C THR A 57 0.94 15.65 -8.86
N GLN A 58 0.49 15.36 -7.63
CA GLN A 58 0.92 14.19 -6.88
C GLN A 58 0.27 12.95 -7.51
N ARG A 59 0.97 12.32 -8.46
CA ARG A 59 0.46 11.11 -9.16
C ARG A 59 0.20 9.95 -8.22
N SER A 60 0.79 9.92 -7.02
CA SER A 60 0.50 8.86 -6.06
C SER A 60 -0.94 8.86 -5.61
N ASP A 61 -1.60 10.00 -5.74
CA ASP A 61 -2.95 10.25 -5.26
C ASP A 61 -4.00 10.22 -6.39
N SER A 62 -3.61 9.76 -7.58
CA SER A 62 -4.54 9.56 -8.71
C SER A 62 -5.01 8.12 -8.87
N VAL A 63 -4.85 7.30 -7.83
CA VAL A 63 -5.25 5.89 -7.79
C VAL A 63 -5.92 5.62 -6.45
N ASP A 64 -6.85 4.67 -6.40
CA ASP A 64 -7.52 4.23 -5.17
C ASP A 64 -6.60 3.36 -4.29
N ALA A 65 -5.83 2.48 -4.94
CA ALA A 65 -4.94 1.55 -4.27
C ALA A 65 -3.60 1.45 -4.99
N MET A 66 -2.51 1.42 -4.23
CA MET A 66 -1.15 1.36 -4.76
C MET A 66 -0.32 0.29 -4.05
N GLN A 67 0.44 -0.48 -4.84
CA GLN A 67 1.60 -1.22 -4.37
C GLN A 67 2.88 -0.50 -4.84
N MET A 68 3.67 -0.01 -3.89
CA MET A 68 4.98 0.61 -4.12
C MET A 68 6.10 -0.33 -3.66
N SER A 69 7.04 -0.65 -4.52
CA SER A 69 8.21 -1.46 -4.17
C SER A 69 9.49 -0.61 -4.18
N SER A 70 10.09 -0.45 -3.00
CA SER A 70 11.20 0.46 -2.78
C SER A 70 12.27 -0.10 -1.83
N HIS A 71 13.24 0.72 -1.50
CA HIS A 71 13.97 0.62 -0.25
C HIS A 71 13.35 1.59 0.76
N GLY A 72 13.59 1.35 2.04
CA GLY A 72 13.17 2.29 3.07
C GLY A 72 13.94 2.11 4.35
N ASN A 73 13.66 3.03 5.24
CA ASN A 73 13.99 2.95 6.65
C ASN A 73 12.82 3.55 7.43
N THR A 74 13.00 3.74 8.73
CA THR A 74 11.94 4.26 9.59
C THR A 74 11.39 5.59 9.09
N GLN A 75 12.19 6.51 8.57
CA GLN A 75 11.73 7.86 8.22
C GLN A 75 11.25 8.02 6.79
N GLU A 76 11.60 7.11 5.89
CA GLU A 76 11.49 7.38 4.45
C GLU A 76 11.49 6.11 3.61
N PHE A 77 10.90 6.23 2.43
CA PHE A 77 11.11 5.28 1.33
C PHE A 77 11.81 5.99 0.17
N LEU A 78 12.59 5.23 -0.60
CA LEU A 78 13.32 5.78 -1.72
C LEU A 78 12.41 5.96 -2.94
N VAL A 79 12.79 6.89 -3.80
CA VAL A 79 12.25 7.09 -5.15
C VAL A 79 13.44 7.28 -6.10
N TRP A 80 13.21 7.50 -7.39
CA TRP A 80 14.31 7.80 -8.29
C TRP A 80 15.04 9.08 -7.89
N ASP A 81 16.34 8.96 -7.68
CA ASP A 81 17.24 10.08 -7.37
C ASP A 81 16.77 10.93 -6.17
N GLY A 82 16.09 10.29 -5.22
CA GLY A 82 15.47 10.99 -4.10
C GLY A 82 14.85 10.04 -3.07
N ARG A 83 14.08 10.64 -2.15
CA ARG A 83 13.37 9.92 -1.10
C ARG A 83 12.12 10.71 -0.72
N VAL A 84 11.16 10.02 -0.12
CA VAL A 84 9.96 10.62 0.47
C VAL A 84 10.04 10.41 1.96
N ASN A 85 10.14 11.50 2.71
CA ASN A 85 10.36 11.50 4.15
C ASN A 85 9.09 11.85 4.90
N ALA A 86 8.84 11.18 6.03
CA ALA A 86 7.65 11.39 6.85
C ALA A 86 7.50 12.83 7.39
N SER A 87 8.57 13.62 7.40
CA SER A 87 8.55 15.04 7.80
C SER A 87 8.16 16.01 6.68
N GLU A 88 8.01 15.54 5.44
CA GLU A 88 7.63 16.35 4.29
C GLU A 88 6.11 16.59 4.23
N ALA A 89 5.71 17.59 3.44
CA ALA A 89 4.30 17.82 3.15
C ALA A 89 3.80 16.73 2.18
N ILE A 90 3.13 15.71 2.71
CA ILE A 90 2.55 14.61 1.95
C ILE A 90 1.04 14.64 2.19
N ASP A 91 0.25 14.44 1.13
CA ASP A 91 -1.20 14.59 1.16
C ASP A 91 -1.91 13.32 0.64
N PHE A 92 -1.63 12.14 1.20
CA PHE A 92 -2.25 10.89 0.75
C PHE A 92 -3.76 10.86 0.99
N GLY A 93 -4.51 10.52 -0.07
CA GLY A 93 -5.97 10.53 -0.09
C GLY A 93 -6.56 11.92 -0.25
N LYS A 94 -5.79 12.95 -0.62
CA LYS A 94 -6.38 14.27 -0.85
C LYS A 94 -7.37 14.24 -2.02
N ASN A 95 -7.04 13.49 -3.05
CA ASN A 95 -7.86 13.20 -4.20
C ASN A 95 -8.51 11.82 -4.03
N ASP A 96 -7.74 10.72 -4.09
CA ASP A 96 -8.33 9.37 -4.20
C ASP A 96 -7.55 8.21 -3.56
N LEU A 97 -6.31 8.38 -3.10
CA LEU A 97 -5.56 7.24 -2.53
C LEU A 97 -6.11 6.79 -1.18
N GLU A 98 -6.71 5.60 -1.15
CA GLU A 98 -7.28 4.95 0.03
C GLU A 98 -6.31 3.93 0.65
N PHE A 99 -5.56 3.20 -0.18
CA PHE A 99 -4.65 2.15 0.25
C PHE A 99 -3.25 2.33 -0.33
N PHE A 100 -2.28 2.60 0.54
CA PHE A 100 -0.86 2.64 0.18
C PHE A 100 -0.13 1.43 0.79
N ALA A 101 0.07 0.40 -0.02
CA ALA A 101 0.90 -0.74 0.36
C ALA A 101 2.33 -0.56 -0.15
N THR A 102 3.31 -0.80 0.70
CA THR A 102 4.70 -0.61 0.33
C THR A 102 5.63 -1.71 0.82
N HIS A 103 6.46 -2.19 -0.11
CA HIS A 103 7.67 -2.92 0.21
C HIS A 103 8.79 -1.92 0.40
N ALA A 104 8.85 -1.34 1.60
CA ALA A 104 9.95 -0.52 2.07
C ALA A 104 10.28 -0.98 3.50
N CYS A 105 11.52 -1.42 3.71
CA CYS A 105 11.94 -1.97 5.01
C CYS A 105 11.75 -0.94 6.13
N ASP A 106 11.32 -1.42 7.30
CA ASP A 106 11.24 -0.64 8.55
C ASP A 106 10.34 0.61 8.49
N LEU A 107 9.64 0.85 7.37
CA LEU A 107 8.89 2.09 7.14
C LEU A 107 7.83 2.33 8.23
N LEU A 108 7.27 1.24 8.75
CA LEU A 108 6.28 1.20 9.83
C LEU A 108 6.87 0.55 11.08
N GLU A 109 8.16 0.77 11.37
CA GLU A 109 8.74 0.33 12.64
C GLU A 109 7.99 0.93 13.84
N HIS A 110 7.71 0.07 14.81
CA HIS A 110 7.14 0.38 16.11
C HIS A 110 8.29 0.45 17.12
N SER A 111 8.74 1.65 17.45
CA SER A 111 9.70 1.84 18.53
C SER A 111 9.09 2.68 19.66
N ALA A 112 9.72 2.67 20.84
CA ALA A 112 9.29 3.46 21.99
C ALA A 112 9.50 4.98 21.79
N SER A 113 10.47 5.37 20.96
CA SER A 113 10.85 6.76 20.70
C SER A 113 10.33 7.30 19.37
N ASN A 114 10.00 6.42 18.43
CA ASN A 114 9.58 6.77 17.08
C ASN A 114 8.60 5.71 16.55
N SER A 115 7.34 5.84 16.95
CA SER A 115 6.29 4.93 16.50
C SER A 115 5.86 5.24 15.07
N VAL A 116 5.08 4.34 14.48
CA VAL A 116 4.44 4.49 13.17
C VAL A 116 3.69 5.82 13.01
N GLY A 117 3.32 6.47 14.12
CA GLY A 117 2.62 7.75 14.16
C GLY A 117 3.30 8.91 13.40
N ARG A 118 4.59 8.82 13.09
CA ARG A 118 5.29 9.81 12.24
C ARG A 118 4.67 9.98 10.84
N TRP A 119 3.99 8.96 10.32
CA TRP A 119 3.32 9.01 9.03
C TRP A 119 1.89 9.58 9.12
N ILE A 120 1.35 9.82 10.32
CA ILE A 120 0.01 10.39 10.51
C ILE A 120 -0.20 11.71 9.75
N PRO A 121 0.75 12.67 9.72
CA PRO A 121 0.59 13.91 8.96
C PRO A 121 0.37 13.70 7.47
N ALA A 122 0.83 12.58 6.89
CA ALA A 122 0.65 12.27 5.48
C ALA A 122 -0.79 11.88 5.13
N PHE A 123 -1.63 11.53 6.12
CA PHE A 123 -2.99 11.09 5.88
C PHE A 123 -3.90 12.31 5.72
N GLN A 124 -4.51 12.50 4.55
CA GLN A 124 -5.65 13.40 4.33
C GLN A 124 -6.96 12.63 4.34
N ARG A 125 -7.13 11.68 3.40
CA ARG A 125 -8.24 10.71 3.41
C ARG A 125 -7.79 9.26 3.31
N LEU A 126 -6.47 9.01 3.28
CA LEU A 126 -5.92 7.65 3.25
C LEU A 126 -6.51 6.77 4.37
N HIS A 127 -6.89 5.54 4.03
CA HIS A 127 -7.45 4.58 4.98
C HIS A 127 -6.35 3.75 5.62
N TYR A 128 -5.45 3.21 4.79
CA TYR A 128 -4.34 2.38 5.23
C TYR A 128 -3.02 2.75 4.58
N MET A 129 -1.98 2.75 5.40
CA MET A 129 -0.60 2.54 4.98
C MET A 129 -0.16 1.17 5.48
N LEU A 130 0.20 0.28 4.56
CA LEU A 130 0.62 -1.11 4.82
C LEU A 130 2.11 -1.24 4.49
N GLY A 131 2.87 -1.93 5.33
CA GLY A 131 4.30 -2.07 5.14
C GLY A 131 4.94 -2.98 6.16
N PHE A 132 6.21 -2.73 6.48
CA PHE A 132 6.97 -3.56 7.40
C PHE A 132 7.35 -2.83 8.67
N HIS A 133 7.26 -3.58 9.78
CA HIS A 133 7.83 -3.18 11.05
C HIS A 133 9.36 -3.27 11.03
N ASN A 134 9.91 -4.32 10.40
CA ASN A 134 11.35 -4.54 10.31
C ASN A 134 11.80 -4.82 8.87
N HIS A 135 12.98 -5.43 8.68
CA HIS A 135 13.49 -5.77 7.36
C HIS A 135 12.69 -6.88 6.69
N SER A 136 12.24 -6.63 5.46
CA SER A 136 11.76 -7.64 4.53
C SER A 136 12.95 -8.18 3.71
N TYR A 137 12.97 -9.49 3.49
CA TYR A 137 14.08 -10.15 2.78
C TYR A 137 13.67 -10.73 1.43
N SER A 138 12.38 -10.83 1.13
CA SER A 138 11.90 -11.29 -0.18
C SER A 138 12.09 -10.26 -1.30
N GLY A 139 13.00 -9.29 -1.10
CA GLY A 139 13.34 -8.15 -1.93
C GLY A 139 13.37 -8.47 -3.41
N GLY A 140 12.24 -8.20 -4.06
CA GLY A 140 12.08 -8.23 -5.49
C GLY A 140 12.09 -9.63 -6.13
N GLY A 141 10.88 -10.12 -6.43
CA GLY A 141 10.63 -10.92 -7.64
C GLY A 141 10.75 -12.42 -7.52
N GLN A 142 11.33 -12.94 -6.43
CA GLN A 142 11.26 -14.39 -6.15
C GLN A 142 9.94 -14.78 -5.48
N SER A 143 9.29 -13.84 -4.80
CA SER A 143 8.07 -14.11 -4.04
C SER A 143 6.93 -13.20 -4.49
N SER A 144 5.79 -13.80 -4.80
CA SER A 144 4.63 -13.13 -5.40
C SER A 144 3.78 -12.37 -4.37
N ARG A 145 4.37 -11.56 -3.48
CA ARG A 145 3.63 -10.87 -2.41
C ARG A 145 2.50 -9.99 -2.93
N GLY A 146 2.80 -9.17 -3.94
CA GLY A 146 1.78 -8.33 -4.58
C GLY A 146 0.63 -9.16 -5.13
N THR A 147 0.92 -10.30 -5.77
CA THR A 147 -0.10 -11.25 -6.25
C THR A 147 -0.93 -11.83 -5.12
N TRP A 148 -0.30 -12.34 -4.05
CA TRP A 148 -1.03 -12.86 -2.89
C TRP A 148 -1.89 -11.80 -2.24
N PHE A 149 -1.37 -10.59 -2.08
CA PHE A 149 -2.11 -9.48 -1.51
C PHE A 149 -3.33 -9.12 -2.36
N ALA A 150 -3.18 -8.98 -3.69
CA ALA A 150 -4.29 -8.76 -4.61
C ALA A 150 -5.30 -9.92 -4.59
N MET A 151 -4.82 -11.16 -4.49
CA MET A 151 -5.65 -12.36 -4.43
C MET A 151 -6.60 -12.34 -3.24
N TYR A 152 -6.05 -12.11 -2.05
CA TYR A 152 -6.82 -12.09 -0.80
C TYR A 152 -7.65 -10.81 -0.63
N ALA A 153 -7.14 -9.65 -1.09
CA ALA A 153 -7.83 -8.38 -0.92
C ALA A 153 -9.09 -8.27 -1.79
N ALA A 154 -9.06 -8.79 -3.03
CA ALA A 154 -10.18 -8.62 -3.96
C ALA A 154 -10.40 -9.77 -4.96
N TRP A 155 -9.35 -10.35 -5.54
CA TRP A 155 -9.53 -11.26 -6.69
C TRP A 155 -10.31 -12.52 -6.34
N LEU A 156 -10.04 -13.15 -5.19
CA LEU A 156 -10.76 -14.35 -4.75
C LEU A 156 -12.24 -14.08 -4.43
N TYR A 157 -12.65 -12.82 -4.33
CA TYR A 157 -14.05 -12.43 -4.22
C TYR A 157 -14.71 -12.23 -5.58
N TYR A 158 -14.05 -11.54 -6.52
CA TYR A 158 -14.63 -11.13 -7.80
C TYR A 158 -14.44 -12.13 -8.94
N TRP A 159 -13.42 -12.99 -8.88
CA TRP A 159 -13.14 -13.96 -9.95
C TRP A 159 -14.36 -14.86 -10.21
N GLY A 160 -14.63 -15.20 -11.48
CA GLY A 160 -15.83 -15.93 -11.89
C GLY A 160 -16.04 -17.31 -11.23
N GLY A 161 -14.99 -17.89 -10.63
CA GLY A 161 -15.06 -19.12 -9.83
C GLY A 161 -15.29 -18.92 -8.33
N SER A 162 -15.40 -17.68 -7.84
CA SER A 162 -15.46 -17.36 -6.41
C SER A 162 -16.67 -17.95 -5.68
N TRP A 163 -17.72 -18.33 -6.40
CA TRP A 163 -18.89 -19.00 -5.83
C TRP A 163 -18.56 -20.37 -5.20
N LEU A 164 -17.45 -21.00 -5.59
CA LEU A 164 -16.97 -22.26 -4.98
C LEU A 164 -16.24 -22.02 -3.65
N PHE A 165 -15.45 -20.94 -3.56
CA PHE A 165 -14.61 -20.62 -2.39
C PHE A 165 -14.47 -19.09 -2.29
N ARG A 166 -15.50 -18.42 -1.78
CA ARG A 166 -15.46 -16.96 -1.65
C ARG A 166 -14.59 -16.56 -0.46
N VAL A 167 -13.50 -15.87 -0.75
CA VAL A 167 -12.67 -15.24 0.29
C VAL A 167 -13.04 -13.77 0.38
N ASP A 168 -13.51 -13.36 1.56
CA ASP A 168 -13.97 -12.00 1.83
C ASP A 168 -13.35 -11.49 3.13
N ILE A 169 -12.08 -11.10 3.06
CA ILE A 169 -11.30 -10.68 4.22
C ILE A 169 -10.90 -9.20 4.13
N PRO A 170 -10.71 -8.52 5.28
CA PRO A 170 -10.29 -7.14 5.32
C PRO A 170 -8.90 -6.94 4.73
N VAL A 171 -8.64 -5.74 4.22
CA VAL A 171 -7.34 -5.35 3.64
C VAL A 171 -6.19 -5.61 4.61
N ARG A 172 -6.41 -5.36 5.92
CA ARG A 172 -5.42 -5.65 6.97
C ARG A 172 -5.03 -7.13 7.04
N GLU A 173 -5.99 -8.05 6.87
CA GLU A 173 -5.77 -9.50 6.94
C GLU A 173 -5.17 -9.98 5.62
N ALA A 174 -5.64 -9.46 4.48
CA ALA A 174 -5.02 -9.74 3.19
C ALA A 174 -3.53 -9.34 3.15
N TRP A 175 -3.15 -8.22 3.78
CA TRP A 175 -1.74 -7.85 3.93
C TRP A 175 -0.98 -8.82 4.85
N ALA A 176 -1.55 -9.19 6.00
CA ALA A 176 -0.92 -10.15 6.91
C ALA A 176 -0.67 -11.51 6.22
N GLU A 177 -1.71 -12.10 5.62
CA GLU A 177 -1.64 -13.39 4.90
C GLU A 177 -0.61 -13.37 3.77
N ALA A 178 -0.58 -12.29 2.97
CA ALA A 178 0.39 -12.17 1.88
C ALA A 178 1.84 -12.13 2.39
N ASN A 179 2.08 -11.54 3.56
CA ASN A 179 3.40 -11.50 4.18
C ASN A 179 3.77 -12.84 4.82
N GLU A 180 2.83 -13.48 5.52
CA GLU A 180 3.01 -14.80 6.16
C GLU A 180 3.32 -15.90 5.13
N ILE A 181 2.79 -15.80 3.91
CA ILE A 181 3.10 -16.72 2.82
C ILE A 181 4.52 -16.50 2.25
N VAL A 182 4.99 -15.26 2.26
CA VAL A 182 6.17 -14.83 1.48
C VAL A 182 7.43 -14.75 2.32
N GLU A 183 7.31 -14.30 3.56
CA GLU A 183 8.43 -13.98 4.42
C GLU A 183 8.74 -15.07 5.43
N GLY A 184 9.95 -15.02 5.98
CA GLY A 184 10.33 -15.87 7.11
C GLY A 184 9.82 -15.30 8.44
N SER A 185 9.82 -16.15 9.47
CA SER A 185 9.35 -15.82 10.83
C SER A 185 10.15 -14.76 11.58
N ASN A 186 11.25 -14.28 10.99
CA ASN A 186 12.02 -13.14 11.49
C ASN A 186 11.51 -11.80 10.93
N VAL A 187 10.54 -11.80 10.02
CA VAL A 187 9.94 -10.60 9.43
C VAL A 187 8.62 -10.30 10.13
N THR A 188 8.30 -9.01 10.22
CA THR A 188 7.10 -8.51 10.87
C THR A 188 6.41 -7.51 9.96
N TRP A 189 5.19 -7.83 9.52
CA TRP A 189 4.35 -6.89 8.80
C TRP A 189 3.78 -5.85 9.76
N ALA A 190 3.38 -4.69 9.24
CA ALA A 190 2.70 -3.64 10.02
C ALA A 190 1.72 -2.84 9.17
N TYR A 191 0.82 -2.13 9.85
CA TYR A 191 -0.02 -1.11 9.22
C TYR A 191 -0.22 0.11 10.11
N LEU A 192 -0.49 1.26 9.48
CA LEU A 192 -1.13 2.44 10.05
C LEU A 192 -2.49 2.61 9.39
N ARG A 193 -3.52 2.82 10.20
CA ARG A 193 -4.91 2.96 9.74
C ARG A 193 -5.54 4.21 10.32
N ALA A 194 -6.26 4.97 9.51
CA ALA A 194 -7.13 6.05 9.97
C ALA A 194 -8.59 5.59 9.99
N GLU A 195 -9.37 6.05 10.97
CA GLU A 195 -10.83 5.88 10.98
C GLU A 195 -11.51 7.15 11.48
N ALA A 196 -12.80 7.28 11.20
CA ALA A 196 -13.67 8.30 11.79
C ALA A 196 -15.01 7.68 12.20
N PRO A 197 -15.81 8.33 13.07
CA PRO A 197 -17.10 7.78 13.51
C PRO A 197 -18.08 7.40 12.39
N GLY A 198 -18.01 8.07 11.22
CA GLY A 198 -18.81 7.75 10.02
C GLY A 198 -18.05 6.95 8.95
N ALA A 199 -16.80 6.59 9.20
CA ALA A 199 -15.88 5.91 8.29
C ALA A 199 -15.09 4.83 9.06
N PRO A 200 -15.74 3.74 9.50
CA PRO A 200 -15.06 2.67 10.21
C PRO A 200 -14.25 1.82 9.25
N THR A 201 -12.95 2.07 9.17
CA THR A 201 -12.04 1.39 8.24
C THR A 201 -11.58 0.02 8.73
N TYR A 202 -11.90 -0.40 9.98
CA TYR A 202 -11.27 -1.59 10.58
C TYR A 202 -11.49 -2.83 9.73
N ASN A 203 -12.74 -3.09 9.32
CA ASN A 203 -13.14 -4.22 8.49
C ASN A 203 -13.22 -3.87 7.00
N GLU A 204 -12.54 -2.81 6.58
CA GLU A 204 -12.57 -2.37 5.20
C GLU A 204 -12.05 -3.42 4.23
N ARG A 205 -12.70 -3.49 3.07
CA ARG A 205 -12.47 -4.44 1.99
C ARG A 205 -12.06 -3.65 0.75
N LEU A 206 -11.13 -4.19 -0.04
CA LEU A 206 -10.85 -3.63 -1.36
C LEU A 206 -11.97 -4.04 -2.34
N ARG A 207 -13.03 -3.23 -2.40
CA ARG A 207 -14.24 -3.45 -3.19
C ARG A 207 -14.40 -2.35 -4.23
N ALA A 208 -15.14 -2.65 -5.28
CA ALA A 208 -15.50 -1.68 -6.32
C ALA A 208 -16.35 -0.51 -5.79
N ASP A 209 -17.06 -0.72 -4.68
CA ASP A 209 -17.85 0.32 -4.05
C ASP A 209 -16.96 1.18 -3.16
N GLU A 210 -17.05 2.50 -3.36
CA GLU A 210 -16.37 3.49 -2.51
C GLU A 210 -16.82 3.37 -1.06
N THR A 211 -15.84 3.39 -0.15
CA THR A 211 -16.11 3.47 1.29
C THR A 211 -16.14 4.94 1.71
N THR A 212 -16.80 5.22 2.83
CA THR A 212 -16.80 6.58 3.37
C THR A 212 -15.38 6.94 3.84
N ASP A 213 -14.85 8.06 3.38
CA ASP A 213 -13.54 8.53 3.80
C ASP A 213 -13.49 9.01 5.27
N PRO A 214 -12.41 8.72 6.02
CA PRO A 214 -12.16 9.29 7.33
C PRO A 214 -11.59 10.72 7.16
N VAL A 215 -12.46 11.72 6.97
CA VAL A 215 -12.04 13.13 6.72
C VAL A 215 -12.00 14.02 7.97
N SER A 216 -12.68 13.65 9.06
CA SER A 216 -12.81 14.50 10.26
C SER A 216 -12.85 13.69 11.55
N ASN A 217 -12.40 14.29 12.67
CA ASN A 217 -12.34 13.64 13.99
C ASN A 217 -11.68 12.24 13.96
N ARG A 218 -10.53 12.17 13.30
CA ARG A 218 -9.86 10.92 12.96
C ARG A 218 -9.13 10.32 14.15
N SER A 219 -9.21 9.00 14.26
CA SER A 219 -8.40 8.19 15.15
C SER A 219 -7.44 7.34 14.33
N PHE A 220 -6.23 7.15 14.85
CA PHE A 220 -5.18 6.38 14.18
C PHE A 220 -4.85 5.12 14.97
N TRP A 221 -4.74 4.01 14.25
CA TRP A 221 -4.51 2.69 14.82
C TRP A 221 -3.37 2.00 14.10
N THR A 222 -2.54 1.30 14.86
CA THR A 222 -1.38 0.60 14.32
C THR A 222 -1.39 -0.83 14.82
N ALA A 223 -1.03 -1.78 13.98
CA ALA A 223 -0.75 -3.15 14.41
C ALA A 223 0.42 -3.72 13.62
N ARG A 224 0.99 -4.79 14.17
CA ARG A 224 2.06 -5.57 13.56
C ARG A 224 1.90 -7.04 13.92
N GLY A 225 2.42 -7.93 13.08
CA GLY A 225 2.40 -9.37 13.31
C GLY A 225 3.62 -10.05 12.68
N THR A 226 4.02 -11.18 13.24
CA THR A 226 5.08 -12.01 12.69
C THR A 226 4.59 -12.70 11.43
N CYS A 227 5.47 -12.85 10.43
CA CYS A 227 5.19 -13.61 9.22
C CYS A 227 5.32 -15.13 9.46
#